data_AF-A0A224YE03-F1
#
_entry.id   AF-A0A224YE03-F1
#
_cell.length_a   1.000
_cell.length_b   1.000
_cell.length_c   1.000
_cell.angle_alpha   90.00
_cell.angle_beta   90.00
_cell.angle_gamma   90.00
#
_symmetry.space_group_name_H-M   'P 1'
#
loop_
_entity.id
_entity.type
_entity.pdbx_description
1 polymer ?
#
loop_
_entity_poly.entity_id
_entity_poly.type
_entity_poly.pdbx_seq_one_letter_code
_entity_poly.pdbx_strand_id
1 'polypeptide(L)'
;MKAIIPVALLVLVFLNTPSEGADVPDVQYTYDISRMVNLTKNAAELIERMTGSKLKNLTFTGGNRFIEEPPVTSEVRPLIYGDGCNETTGFHNPNCKELFNWEIDDGIVTPLNISVNVTVQVVSKGESKTLHLNLDGASNITWSPETEDQEDRIVRTAIVQQECRFSAETIFTGFIYYEVDPKHIRGDRPASDTVNVVFLENDKEGLEERGKSLVYNVTGKYRHQLICAGETVTQ
;
A
#
# COMPACT_ATOMS: atom_id res chain seq x y z
N MET A 1 49.43 -16.05 -33.42
CA MET A 1 48.81 -14.72 -33.30
C MET A 1 47.34 -14.91 -32.95
N LYS A 2 46.94 -14.67 -31.69
CA LYS A 2 45.54 -14.65 -31.25
C LYS A 2 45.28 -13.28 -30.64
N ALA A 3 44.43 -12.49 -31.29
CA ALA A 3 44.01 -11.19 -30.80
C ALA A 3 42.92 -11.40 -29.74
N ILE A 4 43.13 -10.82 -28.55
CA ILE A 4 42.14 -10.75 -27.48
C ILE A 4 41.52 -9.35 -27.58
N ILE A 5 40.22 -9.29 -27.87
CA ILE A 5 39.44 -8.05 -27.89
C ILE A 5 38.86 -7.86 -26.49
N PRO A 6 39.14 -6.76 -25.78
CA PRO A 6 38.46 -6.47 -24.53
C PRO A 6 37.07 -5.89 -24.86
N VAL A 7 36.03 -6.60 -24.42
CA VAL A 7 34.66 -6.07 -24.40
C VAL A 7 34.57 -5.10 -23.24
N ALA A 8 34.52 -3.80 -23.55
CA ALA A 8 34.26 -2.76 -22.57
C ALA A 8 32.79 -2.87 -22.11
N LEU A 9 32.58 -3.18 -20.83
CA LEU A 9 31.29 -3.10 -20.16
C LEU A 9 30.90 -1.62 -20.05
N LEU A 10 29.92 -1.19 -20.82
CA LEU A 10 29.27 0.12 -20.66
C LEU A 10 28.26 -0.03 -19.50
N VAL A 11 28.66 0.38 -18.30
CA VAL A 11 27.72 0.54 -17.19
C VAL A 11 27.02 1.88 -17.39
N LEU A 12 25.77 1.83 -17.86
CA LEU A 12 24.85 2.97 -17.87
C LEU A 12 24.46 3.27 -16.42
N VAL A 13 25.19 4.17 -15.78
CA VAL A 13 24.80 4.77 -14.51
C VAL A 13 23.71 5.80 -14.83
N PHE A 14 22.45 5.42 -14.63
CA PHE A 14 21.36 6.39 -14.58
C PHE A 14 21.50 7.17 -13.27
N LEU A 15 22.08 8.36 -13.35
CA LEU A 15 21.98 9.37 -12.30
C LEU A 15 20.51 9.84 -12.26
N ASN A 16 19.71 9.26 -11.37
CA ASN A 16 18.44 9.84 -10.98
C ASN A 16 18.77 11.10 -10.15
N THR A 17 18.89 12.24 -10.82
CA THR A 17 18.92 13.53 -10.14
C THR A 17 17.54 13.78 -9.52
N PRO A 18 17.44 14.12 -8.22
CA PRO A 18 16.20 14.65 -7.67
C PRO A 18 15.85 15.92 -8.46
N SER A 19 14.67 15.91 -9.08
CA SER A 19 14.12 17.07 -9.78
C SER A 19 13.71 18.10 -8.74
N GLU A 20 14.49 19.18 -8.60
CA GLU A 20 14.03 20.38 -7.89
C GLU A 20 12.80 20.99 -8.59
N GLY A 21 11.90 21.54 -7.77
CA GLY A 21 10.49 21.78 -8.08
C GLY A 21 10.19 22.71 -9.26
N ALA A 22 9.25 22.27 -10.11
CA ALA A 22 8.51 23.13 -11.00
C ALA A 22 7.21 23.58 -10.30
N ASP A 23 6.89 24.87 -10.40
CA ASP A 23 5.58 25.41 -10.00
C ASP A 23 4.48 24.78 -10.86
N VAL A 24 3.53 24.07 -10.24
CA VAL A 24 2.36 23.51 -10.93
C VAL A 24 1.09 24.22 -10.44
N PRO A 25 0.41 25.01 -11.29
CA PRO A 25 -0.87 25.63 -10.94
C PRO A 25 -1.98 24.57 -10.87
N ASP A 26 -2.79 24.62 -9.82
CA ASP A 26 -4.08 23.92 -9.63
C ASP A 26 -4.05 22.42 -9.97
N VAL A 27 -3.45 21.62 -9.09
CA VAL A 27 -3.30 20.17 -9.30
C VAL A 27 -4.56 19.44 -8.86
N GLN A 28 -5.44 19.11 -9.81
CA GLN A 28 -6.40 18.01 -9.63
C GLN A 28 -5.64 16.69 -9.74
N TYR A 29 -5.39 16.04 -8.60
CA TYR A 29 -4.78 14.70 -8.57
C TYR A 29 -5.84 13.66 -8.95
N THR A 30 -5.67 13.02 -10.10
CA THR A 30 -6.35 11.76 -10.41
C THR A 30 -5.48 10.62 -9.91
N TYR A 31 -5.93 9.92 -8.87
CA TYR A 31 -5.27 8.73 -8.34
C TYR A 31 -5.65 7.54 -9.22
N ASP A 32 -4.71 7.01 -9.98
CA ASP A 32 -4.94 5.85 -10.84
C ASP A 32 -4.40 4.60 -10.14
N ILE A 33 -5.30 3.82 -9.58
CA ILE A 33 -4.95 2.56 -8.92
C ILE A 33 -4.65 1.55 -10.03
N SER A 34 -3.39 1.15 -10.14
CA SER A 34 -2.94 0.10 -11.07
C SER A 34 -3.63 -1.22 -10.77
N ARG A 35 -3.71 -1.61 -9.49
CA ARG A 35 -4.31 -2.88 -9.07
C ARG A 35 -4.88 -2.81 -7.65
N MET A 36 -6.06 -3.38 -7.47
CA MET A 36 -6.68 -3.58 -6.16
C MET A 36 -7.11 -5.04 -6.00
N VAL A 37 -6.35 -5.79 -5.21
CA VAL A 37 -6.66 -7.21 -4.94
C VAL A 37 -7.75 -7.30 -3.88
N ASN A 38 -8.74 -8.18 -4.06
CA ASN A 38 -9.79 -8.38 -3.06
C ASN A 38 -9.71 -9.79 -2.47
N LEU A 39 -9.09 -9.91 -1.30
CA LEU A 39 -8.79 -11.19 -0.69
C LEU A 39 -10.06 -11.97 -0.33
N THR A 40 -11.11 -11.28 0.14
CA THR A 40 -12.41 -11.89 0.45
C THR A 40 -13.06 -12.47 -0.80
N LYS A 41 -13.07 -11.71 -1.90
CA LYS A 41 -13.63 -12.16 -3.18
C LYS A 41 -12.85 -13.36 -3.72
N ASN A 42 -11.52 -13.29 -3.72
CA ASN A 42 -10.67 -14.38 -4.20
C ASN A 42 -10.88 -15.67 -3.39
N ALA A 43 -11.01 -15.55 -2.06
CA ALA A 43 -11.33 -16.68 -1.20
C ALA A 43 -12.70 -17.27 -1.52
N ALA A 44 -13.72 -16.43 -1.70
CA ALA A 44 -15.05 -16.89 -2.07
C ALA A 44 -15.02 -17.67 -3.40
N GLU A 45 -14.42 -17.09 -4.44
CA GLU A 45 -14.34 -17.71 -5.77
C GLU A 45 -13.55 -19.02 -5.77
N LEU A 46 -12.44 -19.09 -5.02
CA LEU A 46 -11.69 -20.32 -4.84
C LEU A 46 -12.55 -21.41 -4.19
N ILE A 47 -13.17 -21.10 -3.05
CA ILE A 47 -13.91 -22.08 -2.26
C ILE A 47 -15.17 -22.53 -3.00
N GLU A 48 -15.91 -21.65 -3.66
CA GLU A 48 -17.07 -22.03 -4.47
C GLU A 48 -16.67 -22.96 -5.62
N ARG A 49 -15.53 -22.72 -6.26
CA ARG A 49 -14.97 -23.60 -7.30
C ARG A 49 -14.53 -24.96 -6.74
N MET A 50 -13.88 -24.99 -5.57
CA MET A 50 -13.48 -26.23 -4.92
C MET A 50 -14.68 -27.06 -4.48
N THR A 51 -15.66 -26.42 -3.86
CA THR A 51 -16.86 -27.07 -3.28
C THR A 51 -17.95 -27.34 -4.31
N GLY A 52 -17.97 -26.63 -5.44
CA GLY A 52 -19.03 -26.72 -6.45
C GLY A 52 -20.38 -26.20 -5.93
N SER A 53 -20.37 -25.45 -4.83
CA SER A 53 -21.56 -24.98 -4.11
C SER A 53 -21.39 -23.49 -3.78
N LYS A 54 -22.51 -22.78 -3.66
CA LYS A 54 -22.48 -21.38 -3.22
C LYS A 54 -22.15 -21.30 -1.73
N LEU A 55 -21.41 -20.26 -1.36
CA LEU A 55 -21.14 -19.98 0.04
C LEU A 55 -22.36 -19.39 0.74
N LYS A 56 -22.62 -19.89 1.94
CA LYS A 56 -23.54 -19.29 2.91
C LYS A 56 -22.79 -18.32 3.84
N ASN A 57 -21.57 -18.67 4.22
CA ASN A 57 -20.74 -17.86 5.11
C ASN A 57 -19.26 -18.02 4.76
N LEU A 58 -18.47 -16.97 5.00
CA LEU A 58 -17.02 -16.94 4.84
C LEU A 58 -16.45 -16.01 5.91
N THR A 59 -15.46 -16.48 6.68
CA THR A 59 -14.80 -15.63 7.67
C THR A 59 -13.33 -15.99 7.84
N PHE A 60 -12.51 -14.95 7.96
CA PHE A 60 -11.07 -15.05 8.15
C PHE A 60 -10.71 -15.28 9.62
N THR A 61 -11.49 -14.70 10.55
CA THR A 61 -11.15 -14.66 11.98
C THR A 61 -12.05 -15.51 12.88
N GLY A 62 -13.25 -15.88 12.43
CA GLY A 62 -14.25 -16.60 13.22
C GLY A 62 -14.53 -18.03 12.73
N GLY A 63 -15.63 -18.62 13.20
CA GLY A 63 -16.10 -19.94 12.76
C GLY A 63 -15.60 -21.11 13.60
N ASN A 64 -16.22 -22.27 13.40
CA ASN A 64 -15.89 -23.51 14.10
C ASN A 64 -14.74 -24.22 13.37
N ARG A 65 -13.61 -24.40 14.04
CA ARG A 65 -12.33 -24.79 13.43
C ARG A 65 -11.55 -25.71 14.36
N PHE A 66 -10.70 -26.57 13.79
CA PHE A 66 -9.77 -27.38 14.58
C PHE A 66 -8.71 -26.49 15.23
N ILE A 67 -8.10 -26.96 16.33
CA ILE A 67 -7.09 -26.18 17.05
C ILE A 67 -5.81 -26.00 16.23
N GLU A 68 -5.54 -26.93 15.31
CA GLU A 68 -4.44 -26.90 14.35
C GLU A 68 -4.70 -25.96 13.16
N GLU A 69 -5.92 -25.40 13.05
CA GLU A 69 -6.38 -24.53 11.95
C GLU A 69 -6.70 -23.11 12.44
N PRO A 70 -5.69 -22.36 12.92
CA PRO A 70 -5.90 -21.06 13.52
C PRO A 70 -6.53 -20.06 12.54
N PRO A 71 -7.26 -19.05 13.05
CA PRO A 71 -7.78 -17.95 12.23
C PRO A 71 -6.68 -17.24 11.46
N VAL A 72 -7.06 -16.65 10.32
CA VAL A 72 -6.15 -15.83 9.54
C VAL A 72 -5.75 -14.62 10.37
N THR A 73 -4.44 -14.40 10.46
CA THR A 73 -3.81 -13.21 11.03
C THR A 73 -3.06 -12.47 9.94
N SER A 74 -2.91 -11.16 10.12
CA SER A 74 -2.13 -10.28 9.25
C SER A 74 -0.95 -9.68 10.02
N GLU A 75 0.18 -9.56 9.34
CA GLU A 75 1.34 -8.78 9.76
C GLU A 75 1.72 -7.84 8.61
N VAL A 76 1.96 -6.56 8.90
CA VAL A 76 2.45 -5.59 7.92
C VAL A 76 3.87 -5.19 8.32
N ARG A 77 4.82 -5.38 7.41
CA ARG A 77 6.19 -4.92 7.58
C ARG A 77 6.26 -3.38 7.49
N PRO A 78 7.25 -2.74 8.12
CA PRO A 78 7.48 -1.31 7.96
C PRO A 78 7.60 -0.90 6.49
N LEU A 79 7.16 0.32 6.16
CA LEU A 79 7.33 0.87 4.82
C LEU A 79 8.82 0.93 4.44
N ILE A 80 9.13 0.44 3.26
CA ILE A 80 10.42 0.58 2.62
C ILE A 80 10.27 1.66 1.55
N TYR A 81 11.04 2.75 1.68
CA TYR A 81 11.12 3.78 0.65
C TYR A 81 12.28 3.49 -0.30
N GLY A 82 12.14 3.86 -1.57
CA GLY A 82 13.17 3.69 -2.59
C GLY A 82 14.44 4.53 -2.34
N ASP A 83 15.47 4.28 -3.15
CA ASP A 83 16.74 5.01 -3.06
C ASP A 83 16.55 6.53 -3.23
N GLY A 84 17.31 7.32 -2.46
CA GLY A 84 17.22 8.78 -2.47
C GLY A 84 16.13 9.35 -1.57
N CYS A 85 15.40 8.52 -0.83
CA CYS A 85 14.32 8.92 0.07
C CYS A 85 14.76 9.19 1.51
N ASN A 86 15.99 9.66 1.71
CA ASN A 86 16.51 10.02 3.02
C ASN A 86 16.28 11.51 3.26
N GLU A 87 15.48 11.81 4.30
CA GLU A 87 15.21 13.11 4.94
C GLU A 87 15.40 14.38 4.07
N THR A 88 14.32 15.13 3.89
CA THR A 88 14.34 16.49 3.33
C THR A 88 15.00 17.47 4.29
N THR A 89 16.33 17.43 4.38
CA THR A 89 17.10 18.50 5.01
C THR A 89 17.18 19.67 4.03
N GLY A 90 16.53 20.80 4.35
CA GLY A 90 16.90 22.05 3.68
C GLY A 90 15.83 23.13 3.55
N PHE A 91 14.55 22.79 3.64
CA PHE A 91 13.50 23.78 3.37
C PHE A 91 12.58 24.02 4.57
N HIS A 92 12.89 25.04 5.36
CA HIS A 92 12.02 25.55 6.40
C HIS A 92 11.40 26.88 5.93
N ASN A 93 10.11 26.85 5.60
CA ASN A 93 9.33 28.07 5.35
C ASN A 93 8.09 28.07 6.24
N PRO A 94 8.03 28.95 7.27
CA PRO A 94 6.91 28.99 8.21
C PRO A 94 5.59 29.44 7.57
N ASN A 95 5.61 29.96 6.34
CA ASN A 95 4.43 30.40 5.60
C ASN A 95 3.84 29.29 4.69
N CYS A 96 4.42 28.09 4.72
CA CYS A 96 3.98 26.97 3.91
C CYS A 96 3.41 25.87 4.79
N LYS A 97 2.31 25.27 4.32
CA LYS A 97 1.69 24.12 4.95
C LYS A 97 2.32 22.83 4.50
N GLU A 98 2.56 21.91 5.43
CA GLU A 98 3.05 20.58 5.07
C GLU A 98 1.88 19.65 4.75
N LEU A 99 2.01 18.93 3.64
CA LEU A 99 1.09 17.88 3.25
C LEU A 99 1.89 16.60 2.95
N PHE A 100 1.46 15.51 3.55
CA PHE A 100 2.03 14.18 3.39
C PHE A 100 0.97 13.30 2.72
N ASN A 101 1.31 12.72 1.58
CA ASN A 101 0.39 11.93 0.79
C ASN A 101 1.02 10.57 0.46
N TRP A 102 0.28 9.49 0.66
CA TRP A 102 0.62 8.14 0.22
C TRP A 102 -0.41 7.67 -0.81
N GLU A 103 -0.04 7.76 -2.08
CA GLU A 103 -0.81 7.28 -3.21
C GLU A 103 -0.53 5.79 -3.39
N ILE A 104 -1.57 4.96 -3.41
CA ILE A 104 -1.42 3.50 -3.48
C ILE A 104 -1.68 3.06 -4.92
N ASP A 105 -0.64 2.51 -5.55
CA ASP A 105 -0.69 2.00 -6.92
C ASP A 105 -1.22 0.56 -6.93
N ASP A 106 -0.64 -0.29 -6.05
CA ASP A 106 -1.05 -1.68 -5.85
C ASP A 106 -1.56 -1.84 -4.42
N GLY A 107 -2.88 -1.92 -4.27
CA GLY A 107 -3.57 -2.05 -2.98
C GLY A 107 -4.21 -3.41 -2.76
N ILE A 108 -4.70 -3.65 -1.54
CA ILE A 108 -5.44 -4.87 -1.18
C ILE A 108 -6.63 -4.52 -0.29
N VAL A 109 -7.76 -5.21 -0.52
CA VAL A 109 -8.95 -5.20 0.31
C VAL A 109 -9.03 -6.51 1.06
N THR A 110 -9.10 -6.44 2.39
CA THR A 110 -9.07 -7.59 3.29
C THR A 110 -9.89 -7.31 4.55
N PRO A 111 -10.57 -8.30 5.16
CA PRO A 111 -11.30 -8.07 6.41
C PRO A 111 -10.36 -8.00 7.63
N LEU A 112 -9.05 -7.96 7.41
CA LEU A 112 -8.01 -7.97 8.42
C LEU A 112 -7.43 -6.57 8.57
N ASN A 113 -6.99 -6.22 9.77
CA ASN A 113 -6.32 -4.94 9.99
C ASN A 113 -4.91 -4.98 9.38
N ILE A 114 -4.66 -4.12 8.39
CA ILE A 114 -3.35 -3.99 7.74
C ILE A 114 -2.82 -2.57 7.88
N SER A 115 -2.60 -2.18 9.13
CA SER A 115 -2.03 -0.87 9.46
C SER A 115 -0.53 -0.91 9.71
N VAL A 116 0.13 0.21 9.40
CA VAL A 116 1.56 0.40 9.55
C VAL A 116 1.87 1.74 10.21
N ASN A 117 2.92 1.75 11.02
CA ASN A 117 3.43 2.98 11.63
C ASN A 117 4.49 3.59 10.72
N VAL A 118 4.29 4.85 10.33
CA VAL A 118 5.26 5.63 9.55
C VAL A 118 5.71 6.81 10.38
N THR A 119 6.96 7.23 10.24
CA THR A 119 7.45 8.46 10.86
C THR A 119 7.75 9.47 9.76
N VAL A 120 7.16 10.66 9.89
CA VAL A 120 7.41 11.79 8.99
C VAL A 120 8.11 12.90 9.74
N GLN A 121 8.98 13.63 9.06
CA GLN A 121 9.61 14.84 9.60
C GLN A 121 8.72 16.04 9.28
N VAL A 122 8.26 16.76 10.30
CA VAL A 122 7.48 17.98 10.17
C VAL A 122 8.44 19.16 10.24
N VAL A 123 8.90 19.62 9.08
CA VAL A 123 9.99 20.60 8.96
C VAL A 123 9.61 21.96 9.55
N SER A 124 8.34 22.35 9.45
CA SER A 124 7.78 23.57 10.05
C SER A 124 7.88 23.59 11.58
N LYS A 125 7.86 22.43 12.23
CA LYS A 125 7.93 22.29 13.69
C LYS A 125 9.27 21.76 14.19
N GLY A 126 10.14 21.30 13.29
CA GLY A 126 11.42 20.67 13.65
C GLY A 126 11.24 19.40 14.48
N GLU A 127 10.11 18.70 14.32
CA GLU A 127 9.76 17.49 15.08
C GLU A 127 9.37 16.34 14.14
N SER A 128 9.57 15.11 14.60
CA SER A 128 9.07 13.92 13.90
C SER A 128 7.70 13.52 14.45
N LYS A 129 6.80 13.08 13.56
CA LYS A 129 5.50 12.56 13.94
C LYS A 129 5.33 11.12 13.45
N THR A 130 4.97 10.22 14.36
CA THR A 130 4.54 8.87 14.00
C THR A 130 3.05 8.85 13.69
N LEU A 131 2.70 8.35 12.52
CA LEU A 131 1.33 8.21 12.01
C LEU A 131 0.99 6.73 11.88
N HIS A 132 -0.28 6.41 12.07
CA HIS A 132 -0.82 5.08 11.88
C HIS A 132 -1.63 5.07 10.59
N LEU A 133 -1.09 4.43 9.54
CA LEU A 133 -1.73 4.36 8.23
C LEU A 133 -2.45 3.03 8.09
N ASN A 134 -3.74 3.04 7.77
CA ASN A 134 -4.49 1.83 7.40
C ASN A 134 -4.41 1.65 5.88
N LEU A 135 -3.84 0.52 5.42
CA LEU A 135 -3.68 0.23 4.00
C LEU A 135 -4.88 -0.52 3.39
N ASP A 136 -5.84 -0.98 4.19
CA ASP A 136 -7.00 -1.76 3.73
C ASP A 136 -7.91 -0.93 2.83
N GLY A 137 -8.00 -1.33 1.56
CA GLY A 137 -8.83 -0.69 0.54
C GLY A 137 -8.50 0.78 0.29
N ALA A 138 -7.37 1.27 0.78
CA ALA A 138 -6.95 2.64 0.59
C ALA A 138 -6.40 2.84 -0.82
N SER A 139 -6.81 3.93 -1.46
CA SER A 139 -6.26 4.42 -2.73
C SER A 139 -5.31 5.61 -2.53
N ASN A 140 -5.55 6.37 -1.48
CA ASN A 140 -4.77 7.51 -1.06
C ASN A 140 -4.93 7.69 0.46
N ILE A 141 -3.85 8.08 1.14
CA ILE A 141 -3.86 8.52 2.52
C ILE A 141 -3.18 9.89 2.58
N THR A 142 -3.90 10.90 3.09
CA THR A 142 -3.37 12.26 3.23
C THR A 142 -3.33 12.66 4.70
N TRP A 143 -2.23 13.30 5.12
CA TRP A 143 -2.07 13.85 6.45
C TRP A 143 -1.40 15.24 6.43
N SER A 144 -1.82 16.13 7.32
CA SER A 144 -1.20 17.44 7.54
C SER A 144 -1.07 17.72 9.04
N PRO A 145 0.03 18.33 9.50
CA PRO A 145 0.25 18.71 10.91
C PRO A 145 -0.57 19.93 11.35
N GLU A 146 -1.26 20.61 10.44
CA GLU A 146 -2.05 21.81 10.69
C GLU A 146 -3.55 21.47 10.74
N THR A 147 -4.22 21.90 11.79
CA THR A 147 -5.67 21.74 11.97
C THR A 147 -6.45 22.80 11.18
N GLU A 148 -7.44 22.34 10.42
CA GLU A 148 -8.53 22.96 9.60
C GLU A 148 -8.87 24.48 9.58
N ASP A 149 -8.20 25.39 10.27
CA ASP A 149 -8.71 26.75 10.51
C ASP A 149 -8.15 27.88 9.61
N GLN A 150 -7.85 27.64 8.34
CA GLN A 150 -7.49 28.76 7.45
C GLN A 150 -8.16 28.68 6.08
N GLU A 151 -9.12 29.59 5.91
CA GLU A 151 -9.90 29.85 4.70
C GLU A 151 -9.10 29.60 3.41
N ASP A 152 -9.64 28.72 2.56
CA ASP A 152 -9.09 28.27 1.26
C ASP A 152 -9.10 29.36 0.16
N ARG A 153 -9.00 30.64 0.52
CA ARG A 153 -9.18 31.76 -0.41
C ARG A 153 -7.91 32.28 -1.07
N ILE A 154 -6.75 31.72 -0.73
CA ILE A 154 -5.47 32.15 -1.32
C ILE A 154 -5.05 31.12 -2.37
N VAL A 155 -4.64 31.58 -3.56
CA VAL A 155 -3.98 30.73 -4.55
C VAL A 155 -2.72 30.16 -3.91
N ARG A 156 -2.71 28.85 -3.70
CA ARG A 156 -1.61 28.16 -3.04
C ARG A 156 -0.74 27.49 -4.10
N THR A 157 0.56 27.70 -4.03
CA THR A 157 1.53 26.99 -4.87
C THR A 157 1.99 25.75 -4.12
N ALA A 158 1.91 24.58 -4.75
CA ALA A 158 2.39 23.33 -4.20
C ALA A 158 3.82 23.06 -4.69
N ILE A 159 4.76 23.02 -3.76
CA ILE A 159 6.16 22.66 -4.01
C ILE A 159 6.36 21.21 -3.53
N VAL A 160 6.69 20.30 -4.45
CA VAL A 160 7.04 18.92 -4.10
C VAL A 160 8.45 18.91 -3.54
N GLN A 161 8.59 18.61 -2.25
CA GLN A 161 9.89 18.48 -1.58
C GLN A 161 10.49 17.10 -1.80
N GLN A 162 9.64 16.08 -1.78
CA GLN A 162 10.06 14.70 -1.90
C GLN A 162 8.97 13.89 -2.59
N GLU A 163 9.38 13.06 -3.53
CA GLU A 163 8.54 12.01 -4.11
C GLU A 163 9.31 10.69 -4.06
N CYS A 164 8.69 9.67 -3.50
CA CYS A 164 9.33 8.39 -3.21
C CYS A 164 8.41 7.24 -3.54
N ARG A 165 8.92 6.22 -4.21
CA ARG A 165 8.22 4.94 -4.24
C ARG A 165 8.30 4.30 -2.87
N PHE A 166 7.22 3.69 -2.42
CA PHE A 166 7.20 2.88 -1.21
C PHE A 166 6.67 1.47 -1.50
N SER A 167 7.03 0.55 -0.61
CA SER A 167 6.47 -0.79 -0.54
C SER A 167 6.25 -1.20 0.92
N ALA A 168 5.15 -1.87 1.19
CA ALA A 168 4.82 -2.46 2.47
C ALA A 168 4.40 -3.92 2.26
N GLU A 169 5.22 -4.84 2.76
CA GLU A 169 4.94 -6.27 2.68
C GLU A 169 3.88 -6.66 3.71
N THR A 170 2.78 -7.23 3.24
CA THR A 170 1.69 -7.75 4.05
C THR A 170 1.72 -9.27 4.02
N ILE A 171 1.71 -9.88 5.19
CA ILE A 171 1.86 -11.32 5.39
C ILE A 171 0.58 -11.85 6.05
N PHE A 172 -0.06 -12.83 5.43
CA PHE A 172 -1.23 -13.50 5.96
C PHE A 172 -0.91 -14.94 6.33
N THR A 173 -1.33 -15.39 7.51
CA THR A 173 -1.14 -16.78 7.96
C THR A 173 -2.40 -17.31 8.63
N GLY A 174 -2.74 -18.57 8.38
CA GLY A 174 -3.88 -19.25 9.02
C GLY A 174 -4.90 -19.79 8.03
N PHE A 175 -6.11 -20.04 8.52
CA PHE A 175 -7.16 -20.73 7.80
C PHE A 175 -8.45 -19.92 7.76
N ILE A 176 -9.03 -19.85 6.57
CA ILE A 176 -10.32 -19.23 6.28
C ILE A 176 -11.39 -20.28 6.51
N TYR A 177 -12.37 -19.96 7.35
CA TYR A 177 -13.53 -20.82 7.58
C TYR A 177 -14.65 -20.49 6.60
N TYR A 178 -15.37 -21.50 6.13
CA TYR A 178 -16.53 -21.32 5.26
C TYR A 178 -17.68 -22.27 5.61
N GLU A 179 -18.88 -21.86 5.21
CA GLU A 179 -20.09 -22.70 5.18
C GLU A 179 -20.70 -22.65 3.79
N VAL A 180 -21.13 -23.80 3.27
CA VAL A 180 -21.85 -23.89 1.99
C VAL A 180 -23.36 -23.91 2.19
N ASP A 181 -24.11 -23.43 1.20
CA ASP A 181 -25.58 -23.47 1.24
C ASP A 181 -26.07 -24.93 1.23
N PRO A 182 -26.81 -25.39 2.26
CA PRO A 182 -27.30 -26.77 2.35
C PRO A 182 -28.18 -27.20 1.18
N LYS A 183 -28.81 -26.25 0.47
CA LYS A 183 -29.60 -26.54 -0.74
C LYS A 183 -28.75 -27.02 -1.92
N HIS A 184 -27.44 -26.77 -1.87
CA HIS A 184 -26.49 -27.04 -2.95
C HIS A 184 -25.40 -28.04 -2.54
N ILE A 185 -25.53 -28.69 -1.38
CA ILE A 185 -24.57 -29.70 -0.90
C ILE A 185 -24.83 -31.02 -1.61
N ARG A 186 -23.79 -31.61 -2.19
CA ARG A 186 -23.76 -33.04 -2.51
C ARG A 186 -23.35 -33.78 -1.25
N GLY A 187 -24.06 -34.86 -0.91
CA GLY A 187 -23.93 -35.56 0.38
C GLY A 187 -22.56 -36.19 0.67
N ASP A 188 -21.58 -36.05 -0.22
CA ASP A 188 -20.19 -36.47 -0.10
C ASP A 188 -19.25 -35.37 0.44
N ARG A 189 -19.74 -34.14 0.65
CA ARG A 189 -18.92 -33.00 1.11
C ARG A 189 -19.42 -32.40 2.43
N PRO A 190 -18.52 -31.91 3.30
CA PRO A 190 -18.93 -31.29 4.56
C PRO A 190 -19.66 -29.96 4.30
N ALA A 191 -20.61 -29.63 5.17
CA ALA A 191 -21.37 -28.38 5.09
C ALA A 191 -20.56 -27.13 5.49
N SER A 192 -19.44 -27.34 6.17
CA SER A 192 -18.50 -26.31 6.61
C SER A 192 -17.12 -26.91 6.69
N ASP A 193 -16.09 -26.14 6.36
CA ASP A 193 -14.70 -26.56 6.47
C ASP A 193 -13.79 -25.33 6.58
N THR A 194 -12.48 -25.55 6.65
CA THR A 194 -11.49 -24.49 6.51
C THR A 194 -10.58 -24.68 5.31
N VAL A 195 -10.00 -23.59 4.82
CA VAL A 195 -8.99 -23.60 3.75
C VAL A 195 -7.81 -22.74 4.16
N ASN A 196 -6.59 -23.24 3.96
CA ASN A 196 -5.39 -22.48 4.26
C ASN A 196 -5.30 -21.25 3.34
N VAL A 197 -4.98 -20.08 3.90
CA VAL A 197 -4.88 -18.81 3.17
C VAL A 197 -3.86 -18.86 2.02
N VAL A 198 -2.84 -19.72 2.11
CA VAL A 198 -1.84 -19.89 1.03
C VAL A 198 -2.45 -20.37 -0.28
N PHE A 199 -3.59 -21.08 -0.25
CA PHE A 199 -4.26 -21.52 -1.48
C PHE A 199 -4.85 -20.36 -2.31
N LEU A 200 -4.81 -19.13 -1.78
CA LEU A 200 -5.14 -17.91 -2.53
C LEU A 200 -3.97 -17.39 -3.38
N GLU A 201 -2.84 -18.09 -3.42
CA GLU A 201 -1.71 -17.75 -4.29
C GLU A 201 -2.17 -17.50 -5.73
N ASN A 202 -1.69 -16.39 -6.29
CA ASN A 202 -1.99 -15.95 -7.64
C ASN A 202 -0.94 -14.92 -8.10
N ASP A 203 0.07 -15.38 -8.83
CA ASP A 203 1.15 -14.55 -9.37
C ASP A 203 0.66 -13.35 -10.18
N LYS A 204 -0.45 -13.50 -10.92
CA LYS A 204 -1.01 -12.41 -11.73
C LYS A 204 -1.55 -11.27 -10.87
N GLU A 205 -2.00 -11.60 -9.68
CA GLU A 205 -2.49 -10.65 -8.70
C GLU A 205 -1.39 -10.22 -7.72
N GLY A 206 -0.19 -10.79 -7.78
CA GLY A 206 0.91 -10.47 -6.85
C GLY A 206 0.76 -11.11 -5.47
N LEU A 207 -0.09 -12.14 -5.35
CA LEU A 207 -0.25 -12.95 -4.15
C LEU A 207 0.73 -14.13 -4.22
N GLU A 208 1.74 -14.14 -3.37
CA GLU A 208 2.84 -15.11 -3.41
C GLU A 208 2.77 -16.08 -2.21
N GLU A 209 2.96 -17.38 -2.44
CA GLU A 209 3.19 -18.33 -1.34
C GLU A 209 4.64 -18.22 -0.83
N ARG A 210 4.81 -18.01 0.48
CA ARG A 210 6.10 -18.11 1.17
C ARG A 210 5.99 -19.01 2.38
N GLY A 211 6.17 -20.32 2.16
CA GLY A 211 6.12 -21.33 3.21
C GLY A 211 4.69 -21.56 3.72
N LYS A 212 4.34 -21.03 4.89
CA LYS A 212 2.98 -21.14 5.46
C LYS A 212 2.22 -19.81 5.40
N SER A 213 2.73 -18.87 4.60
CA SER A 213 2.25 -17.50 4.54
C SER A 213 1.88 -17.14 3.11
N LEU A 214 0.80 -16.40 2.97
CA LEU A 214 0.49 -15.69 1.73
C LEU A 214 1.03 -14.26 1.87
N VAL A 215 1.78 -13.79 0.87
CA VAL A 215 2.44 -12.48 0.90
C VAL A 215 1.90 -11.60 -0.21
N TYR A 216 1.69 -10.32 0.10
CA TYR A 216 1.30 -9.29 -0.85
C TYR A 216 2.08 -8.00 -0.58
N ASN A 217 2.58 -7.34 -1.61
CA ASN A 217 3.25 -6.05 -1.47
C ASN A 217 2.30 -4.93 -1.83
N VAL A 218 1.89 -4.14 -0.83
CA VAL A 218 1.23 -2.86 -1.09
C VAL A 218 2.30 -1.89 -1.58
N THR A 219 2.11 -1.28 -2.75
CA THR A 219 3.09 -0.35 -3.32
C THR A 219 2.45 0.95 -3.73
N GLY A 220 3.26 2.00 -3.84
CA GLY A 220 2.75 3.29 -4.24
C GLY A 220 3.81 4.38 -4.20
N LYS A 221 3.34 5.63 -4.14
CA LYS A 221 4.15 6.83 -4.06
C LYS A 221 3.83 7.65 -2.82
N TYR A 222 4.86 8.00 -2.09
CA TYR A 222 4.83 8.98 -1.02
C TYR A 222 5.26 10.34 -1.56
N ARG A 223 4.51 11.38 -1.20
CA ARG A 223 4.80 12.77 -1.53
C ARG A 223 4.81 13.62 -0.26
N HIS A 224 5.89 14.36 -0.07
CA HIS A 224 5.97 15.46 0.88
C HIS A 224 5.87 16.77 0.10
N GLN A 225 4.84 17.55 0.38
CA GLN A 225 4.54 18.79 -0.33
C GLN A 225 4.45 19.96 0.64
N LEU A 226 4.88 21.12 0.15
CA LEU A 226 4.72 22.40 0.82
C LEU A 226 3.71 23.23 0.05
N ILE A 227 2.67 23.64 0.74
CA ILE A 227 1.58 24.42 0.17
C ILE A 227 1.71 25.84 0.70
N CYS A 228 2.29 26.73 -0.10
CA CYS A 228 2.61 28.09 0.32
C CYS A 228 1.52 29.07 -0.14
N ALA A 229 1.17 30.03 0.71
CA ALA A 229 0.38 31.18 0.27
C ALA A 229 1.23 32.02 -0.70
N GLY A 230 0.74 32.25 -1.92
CA GLY A 230 1.46 33.07 -2.88
C GLY A 230 1.50 34.54 -2.44
N GLU A 231 2.69 35.09 -2.21
CA GLU A 231 2.93 36.44 -2.71
C GLU A 231 3.25 36.27 -4.19
N THR A 232 2.57 37.03 -5.06
CA THR A 232 2.85 37.10 -6.49
C THR A 232 4.36 37.17 -6.71
N VAL A 233 4.96 36.09 -7.22
CA VAL A 233 6.33 36.12 -7.71
C VAL A 233 6.31 36.98 -8.97
N THR A 234 6.48 38.29 -8.81
CA THR A 234 6.84 39.16 -9.93
C THR A 234 8.28 38.81 -10.31
N GLN A 235 8.41 38.19 -11.48
CA GLN A 235 9.68 38.04 -12.20
C GLN A 235 10.32 39.41 -12.49
#